data_AF-A0AA46PTN1-F1
#
_entry.id   AF-A0AA46PTN1-F1
#
_cell.length_a   1.000
_cell.length_b   1.000
_cell.length_c   1.000
_cell.angle_alpha   90.00
_cell.angle_beta   90.00
_cell.angle_gamma   90.00
#
_symmetry.space_group_name_H-M   'P 1'
#
loop_
_entity.id
_entity.type
_entity.pdbx_description
1 polymer ?
#
loop_
_entity_poly.entity_id
_entity_poly.type
_entity_poly.pdbx_seq_one_letter_code
_entity_poly.pdbx_strand_id
1 'polypeptide(L)'
;MKTKDDKREVSLKNLLYGIGLFIFGGMALTNVTTPLPSKEETKEFLLFIFGCALIYYFLVSIYYIGGFWRKVFYIMLILLCGISISMAFYLAATSIAH
;
A
#
# COMPACT_ATOMS: atom_id res chain seq x y z
N MET A 1 27.24 6.16 21.74
CA MET A 1 27.86 5.39 20.64
C MET A 1 26.73 4.73 19.83
N LYS A 2 26.30 5.33 18.71
CA LYS A 2 25.21 4.79 17.87
C LYS A 2 25.77 3.67 17.00
N THR A 3 25.31 2.44 17.22
CA THR A 3 25.73 1.26 16.48
C THR A 3 25.25 1.33 15.02
N LYS A 4 25.96 0.65 14.10
CA LYS A 4 25.66 0.65 12.65
C LYS A 4 24.21 0.18 12.34
N ASP A 5 23.61 -0.61 13.21
CA ASP A 5 22.23 -1.10 13.10
C ASP A 5 21.18 0.03 13.11
N ASP A 6 21.31 0.98 14.04
CA ASP A 6 20.39 2.10 14.21
C ASP A 6 20.35 3.00 12.95
N LYS A 7 21.50 3.19 12.29
CA LYS A 7 21.59 3.91 11.01
C LYS A 7 20.86 3.18 9.88
N ARG A 8 20.94 1.85 9.85
CA ARG A 8 20.36 1.02 8.77
C ARG A 8 18.85 0.95 8.91
N GLU A 9 18.35 0.82 10.14
CA GLU A 9 16.93 0.89 10.47
C GLU A 9 16.31 2.23 10.04
N VAL A 10 16.93 3.35 10.39
CA VAL A 10 16.45 4.69 9.98
C VAL A 10 16.48 4.87 8.46
N SER A 11 17.54 4.38 7.79
CA SER A 11 17.65 4.44 6.33
C SER A 11 16.55 3.65 5.63
N LEU A 12 16.25 2.44 6.11
CA LEU A 12 15.18 1.60 5.57
C LEU A 12 13.80 2.21 5.82
N LYS A 13 13.56 2.79 7.00
CA LYS A 13 12.31 3.51 7.31
C LYS A 13 12.07 4.63 6.30
N ASN A 14 13.08 5.47 6.05
CA ASN A 14 12.98 6.54 5.06
C ASN A 14 12.75 6.01 3.64
N LEU A 15 13.34 4.87 3.30
CA LEU A 15 13.14 4.22 1.99
C LEU A 15 11.69 3.76 1.82
N LEU A 16 11.11 3.08 2.81
CA LEU A 16 9.70 2.66 2.77
C LEU A 16 8.76 3.87 2.70
N TYR A 17 8.99 4.90 3.52
CA TYR A 17 8.22 6.14 3.43
C TYR A 17 8.31 6.78 2.03
N GLY A 18 9.49 6.79 1.43
CA GLY A 18 9.70 7.30 0.06
C GLY A 18 8.99 6.47 -1.01
N ILE A 19 9.02 5.14 -0.90
CA ILE A 19 8.30 4.24 -1.82
C ILE A 19 6.79 4.46 -1.70
N GLY A 20 6.26 4.59 -0.48
CA GLY A 20 4.85 4.93 -0.27
C GLY A 20 4.46 6.24 -0.97
N LEU A 21 5.28 7.28 -0.77
CA LEU A 21 5.04 8.58 -1.42
C LEU A 21 5.07 8.48 -2.94
N PHE A 22 6.00 7.68 -3.49
CA PHE A 22 6.10 7.47 -4.93
C PHE A 22 4.89 6.73 -5.50
N ILE A 23 4.43 5.66 -4.83
CA ILE A 23 3.29 4.85 -5.26
C ILE A 23 1.98 5.65 -5.18
N PHE A 24 1.67 6.23 -4.02
CA PHE A 24 0.42 6.98 -3.83
C PHE A 24 0.44 8.32 -4.57
N GLY A 25 1.59 9.00 -4.60
CA GLY A 25 1.78 10.21 -5.38
C GLY A 25 1.67 9.96 -6.88
N GLY A 26 2.25 8.87 -7.38
CA GLY A 26 2.11 8.45 -8.77
C GLY A 26 0.66 8.15 -9.14
N MET A 27 -0.07 7.42 -8.30
CA MET A 27 -1.50 7.17 -8.52
C MET A 27 -2.35 8.45 -8.49
N ALA A 28 -2.08 9.36 -7.55
CA ALA A 28 -2.76 10.65 -7.50
C ALA A 28 -2.46 11.49 -8.74
N LEU A 29 -1.22 11.48 -9.23
CA LEU A 29 -0.80 12.19 -10.44
C LEU A 29 -1.48 11.61 -11.69
N THR A 30 -1.52 10.27 -11.84
CA THR A 30 -2.21 9.59 -12.94
C THR A 30 -3.69 9.97 -13.00
N ASN A 31 -4.34 10.12 -11.85
CA ASN A 31 -5.73 10.54 -11.76
C ASN A 31 -5.96 12.00 -12.17
N VAL A 32 -4.94 12.87 -12.02
CA VAL A 32 -4.99 14.27 -12.48
C VAL A 32 -4.70 14.37 -13.98
N THR A 33 -3.74 13.59 -14.50
CA THR A 33 -3.34 13.63 -15.92
C THR A 33 -4.32 12.88 -16.82
N THR A 34 -4.94 11.83 -16.30
CA THR A 34 -5.88 10.94 -16.99
C THR A 34 -7.11 10.78 -16.11
N PRO A 35 -7.96 11.81 -16.04
CA PRO A 35 -9.15 11.74 -15.22
C PRO A 35 -10.08 10.65 -15.76
N LEU A 36 -10.60 9.83 -14.85
CA LEU A 36 -11.64 8.86 -15.18
C LEU A 36 -12.87 9.60 -15.74
N PRO A 37 -13.59 9.00 -16.69
CA PRO A 37 -14.70 9.66 -17.39
C PRO A 37 -15.85 10.09 -16.47
N SER A 38 -15.96 9.48 -15.28
CA SER A 38 -16.93 9.86 -14.25
C SER A 38 -16.26 10.58 -13.08
N LYS A 39 -16.81 11.76 -12.74
CA LYS A 39 -16.38 12.57 -11.59
C LYS A 39 -16.65 11.87 -10.26
N GLU A 40 -17.66 10.99 -10.21
CA GLU A 40 -18.00 10.21 -9.02
C GLU A 40 -16.97 9.11 -8.77
N GLU A 41 -16.57 8.39 -9.82
CA GLU A 41 -15.55 7.34 -9.72
C GLU A 41 -14.16 7.91 -9.39
N THR A 42 -13.86 9.10 -9.91
CA THR A 42 -12.62 9.82 -9.57
C THR A 42 -12.52 10.13 -8.07
N LYS A 43 -13.66 10.47 -7.44
CA LYS A 43 -13.73 10.80 -6.01
C LYS A 43 -13.60 9.55 -5.15
N GLU A 44 -14.31 8.47 -5.51
CA GLU A 44 -14.21 7.19 -4.80
C GLU A 44 -12.80 6.60 -4.89
N PHE A 45 -12.18 6.69 -6.07
CA PHE A 45 -10.80 6.25 -6.28
C PHE A 45 -9.79 7.05 -5.45
N LEU A 46 -9.96 8.39 -5.37
CA LEU A 46 -9.14 9.23 -4.49
C LEU A 46 -9.29 8.89 -3.02
N LEU A 47 -10.53 8.66 -2.54
CA LEU A 47 -10.79 8.23 -1.17
C LEU A 47 -10.18 6.86 -0.88
N PHE A 48 -10.23 5.95 -1.85
CA PHE A 48 -9.60 4.63 -1.74
C PHE A 48 -8.07 4.74 -1.64
N ILE A 49 -7.43 5.48 -2.55
CA ILE A 49 -5.98 5.74 -2.52
C ILE A 49 -5.59 6.37 -1.19
N PHE A 50 -6.36 7.34 -0.70
CA PHE A 50 -6.10 8.01 0.56
C PHE A 50 -6.20 7.04 1.75
N GLY A 51 -7.21 6.18 1.78
CA GLY A 51 -7.34 5.12 2.79
C GLY A 51 -6.16 4.15 2.77
N CYS A 52 -5.77 3.68 1.58
CA CYS A 52 -4.60 2.83 1.41
C CYS A 52 -3.30 3.51 1.84
N ALA A 53 -3.12 4.80 1.55
CA ALA A 53 -1.97 5.58 1.98
C ALA A 53 -1.90 5.68 3.50
N LEU A 54 -3.03 5.95 4.15
CA LEU A 54 -3.14 6.05 5.59
C LEU A 54 -2.76 4.73 6.26
N ILE A 55 -3.32 3.61 5.77
CA ILE A 55 -2.99 2.26 6.26
C ILE A 55 -1.50 1.96 6.04
N TYR A 56 -0.94 2.28 4.87
CA TYR A 56 0.47 2.03 4.56
C TYR A 56 1.40 2.76 5.51
N TYR A 57 1.26 4.08 5.64
CA TYR A 57 2.12 4.87 6.53
C TYR A 57 1.94 4.49 8.00
N PHE A 58 0.71 4.15 8.40
CA PHE A 58 0.42 3.62 9.73
C PHE A 58 1.19 2.30 9.95
N LEU A 59 1.12 1.36 9.01
CA LEU A 59 1.87 0.09 9.03
C LEU A 59 3.38 0.32 9.11
N VAL A 60 3.94 1.24 8.33
CA VAL A 60 5.40 1.52 8.35
C VAL A 60 5.82 2.13 9.69
N SER A 61 5.04 3.05 10.26
CA SER A 61 5.29 3.58 11.61
C SER A 61 5.27 2.49 12.68
N ILE A 62 4.29 1.60 12.60
CA ILE A 62 4.05 0.49 13.52
C ILE A 62 5.08 -0.63 13.36
N TYR A 63 5.56 -0.90 12.15
CA TYR A 63 6.62 -1.86 11.88
C TYR A 63 7.91 -1.48 12.63
N TYR A 64 8.21 -0.19 12.68
CA TYR A 64 9.39 0.36 13.36
C TYR A 64 9.22 0.58 14.87
N ILE A 65 8.00 0.56 15.41
CA ILE A 65 7.79 0.69 16.87
C ILE A 65 8.18 -0.58 17.64
N GLY A 66 8.33 -1.71 16.95
CA GLY A 66 8.83 -2.98 17.49
C GLY A 66 7.82 -3.80 18.30
N GLY A 67 8.05 -5.11 18.40
CA GLY A 67 7.25 -6.05 19.21
C GLY A 67 6.03 -6.66 18.51
N PHE A 68 4.87 -6.63 19.19
CA PHE A 68 3.59 -7.25 18.82
C PHE A 68 3.07 -6.84 17.43
N TRP A 69 3.40 -5.61 17.03
CA TRP A 69 2.94 -4.96 15.82
C TRP A 69 3.53 -5.51 14.51
N ARG A 70 4.70 -6.16 14.54
CA ARG A 70 5.22 -6.92 13.38
C ARG A 70 4.32 -8.09 13.00
N LYS A 71 3.65 -8.70 13.96
CA LYS A 71 2.73 -9.83 13.73
C LYS A 71 1.49 -9.38 12.96
N VAL A 72 0.95 -8.20 13.29
CA VAL A 72 -0.18 -7.58 12.59
C VAL A 72 0.19 -7.26 11.14
N PHE A 73 1.40 -6.74 10.89
CA PHE A 73 1.91 -6.49 9.55
C PHE A 73 1.94 -7.77 8.69
N TYR A 74 2.49 -8.86 9.20
CA TYR A 74 2.53 -10.13 8.47
C TYR A 74 1.15 -10.74 8.24
N ILE A 75 0.23 -10.62 9.21
CA ILE A 75 -1.16 -11.08 9.04
C ILE A 75 -1.84 -10.30 7.92
N MET A 76 -1.71 -8.98 7.89
CA MET A 76 -2.27 -8.15 6.81
C MET A 76 -1.69 -8.52 5.44
N LEU A 77 -0.39 -8.80 5.37
CA LEU A 77 0.26 -9.21 4.12
C LEU A 77 -0.23 -10.58 3.62
N ILE A 78 -0.41 -11.54 4.53
CA ILE A 78 -0.96 -12.86 4.21
C ILE A 78 -2.41 -12.73 3.72
N LEU A 79 -3.21 -11.90 4.40
CA LEU A 79 -4.61 -11.69 4.07
C LEU A 79 -4.77 -10.98 2.72
N LEU A 80 -3.93 -9.96 2.44
CA LEU A 80 -3.87 -9.29 1.15
C LEU A 80 -3.46 -10.25 0.03
N CYS A 81 -2.44 -11.09 0.27
CA CYS A 81 -2.00 -12.10 -0.68
C CYS A 81 -3.13 -13.11 -0.96
N GLY A 82 -3.84 -13.56 0.08
CA GLY A 82 -4.99 -14.43 -0.03
C GLY A 82 -6.12 -13.84 -0.89
N ILE A 83 -6.49 -12.58 -0.65
CA ILE A 83 -7.51 -11.88 -1.45
C ILE A 83 -7.03 -11.69 -2.90
N SER A 84 -5.78 -11.29 -3.10
CA SER A 84 -5.20 -11.09 -4.43
C SER A 84 -5.20 -12.38 -5.26
N ILE A 85 -4.80 -13.50 -4.66
CA ILE A 85 -4.82 -14.81 -5.30
C ILE A 85 -6.26 -15.23 -5.59
N SER A 86 -7.17 -15.04 -4.64
CA SER A 86 -8.59 -15.37 -4.82
C SER A 86 -9.22 -14.57 -5.96
N MET A 87 -8.87 -13.28 -6.11
CA MET A 87 -9.33 -12.45 -7.23
C MET A 87 -8.72 -12.90 -8.57
N ALA A 88 -7.45 -13.31 -8.59
CA ALA A 88 -6.83 -13.85 -9.80
C ALA A 88 -7.49 -15.16 -10.25
N PHE A 89 -7.80 -16.05 -9.30
CA PHE A 89 -8.57 -17.26 -9.57
C PHE A 89 -10.01 -16.94 -9.99
N TYR A 90 -10.64 -15.94 -9.36
CA TYR A 90 -11.95 -15.47 -9.77
C TYR A 90 -11.91 -15.00 -11.22
N LEU A 91 -10.98 -14.14 -11.61
CA LEU A 91 -10.82 -13.64 -12.98
C LEU A 91 -10.48 -14.75 -13.98
N ALA A 92 -9.68 -15.75 -13.58
CA ALA A 92 -9.38 -16.91 -14.42
C ALA A 92 -10.59 -17.83 -14.61
N ALA A 93 -11.37 -18.04 -13.55
CA ALA A 93 -12.57 -18.88 -13.56
C ALA A 93 -13.78 -18.18 -14.22
N THR A 94 -13.88 -16.86 -14.11
CA THR A 94 -14.86 -16.01 -14.78
C THR A 94 -14.31 -15.40 -16.06
N SER A 95 -13.37 -16.09 -16.74
CA SER A 95 -12.87 -15.77 -18.09
C SER A 95 -13.94 -15.94 -19.18
N ILE A 96 -15.13 -15.39 -18.92
CA ILE A 96 -16.12 -15.05 -19.92
C ILE A 96 -15.53 -13.86 -20.67
N ALA A 97 -15.27 -14.12 -21.94
CA ALA A 97 -14.80 -13.19 -22.95
C ALA A 97 -15.49 -11.82 -22.83
N HIS A 98 -14.67 -10.76 -22.76
CA HIS A 98 -15.07 -9.44 -23.23
C HIS A 98 -14.48 -9.22 -24.62
#